data_AF-A0A8C0H000-F1
#
_entry.id   AF-A0A8C0H000-F1
#
_cell.length_a   1.000
_cell.length_b   1.000
_cell.length_c   1.000
_cell.angle_alpha   90.00
_cell.angle_beta   90.00
_cell.angle_gamma   90.00
#
_symmetry.space_group_name_H-M   'P 1'
#
loop_
_entity.id
_entity.type
_entity.pdbx_description
1 polymer ?
#
loop_
_entity_poly.entity_id
_entity_poly.type
_entity_poly.pdbx_seq_one_letter_code
_entity_poly.pdbx_strand_id
1 'polypeptide(L)'
;MKSAFVLLTALVALTAYYVYLPLPSTVSDPWKLMLLDATFRCNLVHCLRLSHHLRVLNYVIGTFDKLEPSSSEHTKITDALFDGVEVRVFEPSPKQDETLKRSVVYIHGGGWALASARTSFYNNLCRIMAESLNAVIVSIEYRLVPEVHFPEQFYDTLRATKYFLQSDILAKYSVNPSRIAISGDSAGGNLAAAVFFCSLSDQSRSCTRVIRNLLEPVK
;
A
#
# COMPACT_ATOMS: atom_id res chain seq x y z
N MET A 1 -10.83 46.14 0.46
CA MET A 1 -10.12 45.66 1.68
C MET A 1 -11.08 45.10 2.74
N LYS A 2 -12.11 45.83 3.18
CA LYS A 2 -13.06 45.35 4.22
C LYS A 2 -13.83 44.07 3.84
N SER A 3 -14.33 43.97 2.61
CA SER A 3 -15.09 42.80 2.15
C SER A 3 -14.24 41.52 2.05
N ALA A 4 -12.96 41.65 1.68
CA ALA A 4 -12.03 40.52 1.63
C ALA A 4 -11.71 39.97 3.03
N PHE A 5 -11.59 40.85 4.02
CA PHE A 5 -11.39 40.46 5.41
C PHE A 5 -12.61 39.68 5.96
N VAL A 6 -13.83 40.15 5.69
CA VAL A 6 -15.06 39.46 6.11
C VAL A 6 -15.16 38.07 5.48
N LEU A 7 -14.89 37.93 4.19
CA LEU A 7 -14.91 36.64 3.50
C LEU A 7 -13.86 35.67 4.06
N LEU A 8 -12.65 36.15 4.35
CA LEU A 8 -11.60 35.34 4.96
C LEU A 8 -12.02 34.85 6.36
N THR A 9 -12.58 35.73 7.19
CA THR A 9 -13.05 35.34 8.54
C THR A 9 -14.17 34.31 8.49
N ALA A 10 -15.12 34.44 7.55
CA ALA A 10 -16.19 33.47 7.36
C ALA A 10 -15.65 32.11 6.90
N LEU A 11 -14.70 32.10 5.95
CA LEU A 11 -14.05 30.88 5.48
C LEU A 11 -13.29 30.15 6.59
N VAL A 12 -12.54 30.89 7.42
CA VAL A 12 -11.83 30.33 8.58
C VAL A 12 -12.81 29.74 9.59
N ALA A 13 -13.90 30.46 9.90
CA ALA A 13 -14.92 29.97 10.83
C ALA A 13 -15.62 28.69 10.32
N LEU A 14 -15.99 28.65 9.03
CA LEU A 14 -16.57 27.46 8.40
C LEU A 14 -15.60 26.28 8.39
N THR A 15 -14.32 26.54 8.12
CA THR A 15 -13.27 25.51 8.13
C THR A 15 -13.07 24.97 9.54
N ALA A 16 -12.99 25.85 10.55
CA ALA A 16 -12.86 25.46 11.95
C ALA A 16 -14.07 24.63 12.42
N TYR A 17 -15.29 25.02 12.04
CA TYR A 17 -16.50 24.26 12.32
C TYR A 17 -16.50 22.89 11.65
N TYR A 18 -16.07 22.80 10.40
CA TYR A 18 -16.00 21.54 9.66
C TYR A 18 -14.96 20.56 10.23
N VAL A 19 -13.83 21.08 10.71
CA VAL A 19 -12.81 20.29 11.41
C VAL A 19 -13.27 19.88 12.80
N TYR A 20 -14.13 20.67 13.43
CA TYR A 20 -14.56 20.42 14.80
C TYR A 20 -15.39 19.14 14.93
N LEU A 21 -14.82 18.14 15.62
CA LEU A 21 -15.52 16.95 16.09
C LEU A 21 -15.31 16.86 17.62
N PRO A 22 -16.38 16.84 18.44
CA PRO A 22 -16.22 16.73 19.89
C PRO A 22 -15.72 15.33 20.25
N LEU A 23 -14.47 15.26 20.72
CA LEU A 23 -13.82 14.03 21.16
C LEU A 23 -13.73 13.96 22.70
N PRO A 24 -13.74 12.76 23.30
CA PRO A 24 -13.52 12.60 24.74
C PRO A 24 -12.20 13.21 25.20
N SER A 25 -12.17 13.76 26.40
CA SER A 25 -10.97 14.38 26.99
C SER A 25 -9.82 13.40 27.26
N THR A 26 -10.06 12.10 27.13
CA THR A 26 -9.06 11.04 27.25
C THR A 26 -8.14 10.93 26.04
N VAL A 27 -8.47 11.57 24.92
CA VAL A 27 -7.63 11.60 23.72
C VAL A 27 -6.49 12.61 23.91
N SER A 28 -5.24 12.17 23.82
CA SER A 28 -4.07 13.03 24.03
C SER A 28 -4.00 14.20 23.03
N ASP A 29 -4.20 13.91 21.74
CA ASP A 29 -4.10 14.88 20.64
C ASP A 29 -5.39 14.92 19.79
N PRO A 30 -6.50 15.46 20.32
CA PRO A 30 -7.80 15.41 19.64
C PRO A 30 -7.78 16.16 18.31
N TRP A 31 -7.03 17.26 18.22
CA TRP A 31 -6.92 18.07 17.01
C TRP A 31 -6.31 17.29 15.81
N LYS A 32 -5.40 16.34 16.06
CA LYS A 32 -4.83 15.49 14.99
C LYS A 32 -5.88 14.56 14.40
N LEU A 33 -6.69 13.94 15.26
CA LEU A 33 -7.80 13.07 14.83
C LEU A 33 -8.89 13.88 14.12
N MET A 34 -9.21 15.07 14.61
CA MET A 34 -10.16 15.99 13.99
C MET A 34 -9.71 16.40 12.57
N LEU A 35 -8.44 16.75 12.39
CA LEU A 35 -7.88 17.06 11.06
C LEU A 35 -7.90 15.84 10.13
N LEU A 36 -7.52 14.67 10.64
CA LEU A 36 -7.54 13.43 9.87
C LEU A 36 -8.96 13.08 9.40
N ASP A 37 -9.92 13.10 10.32
CA ASP A 37 -11.34 12.87 10.03
C ASP A 37 -11.92 13.90 9.06
N ALA A 38 -11.63 15.19 9.24
CA ALA A 38 -12.03 16.23 8.31
C ALA A 38 -11.50 16.00 6.89
N THR A 39 -10.27 15.47 6.78
CA THR A 39 -9.66 15.09 5.50
C THR A 39 -10.41 13.95 4.83
N PHE A 40 -10.79 12.91 5.57
CA PHE A 40 -11.61 11.79 5.06
C PHE A 40 -13.03 12.23 4.69
N ARG A 41 -13.64 13.15 5.44
CA ARG A 41 -14.98 13.68 5.13
C ARG A 41 -14.99 14.59 3.91
N CYS A 42 -13.83 15.15 3.53
CA CYS A 42 -13.75 16.20 2.52
C CYS A 42 -14.05 15.65 1.12
N ASN A 43 -15.33 15.72 0.75
CA ASN A 43 -15.85 15.25 -0.53
C ASN A 43 -16.19 16.40 -1.50
N LEU A 44 -15.79 17.64 -1.20
CA LEU A 44 -16.20 18.83 -1.95
C LEU A 44 -15.92 18.70 -3.46
N VAL A 45 -14.76 18.15 -3.84
CA VAL A 45 -14.37 17.96 -5.24
C VAL A 45 -15.25 16.91 -5.95
N HIS A 46 -15.71 15.89 -5.21
CA HIS A 46 -16.64 14.89 -5.71
C HIS A 46 -18.07 15.43 -5.80
N CYS A 47 -18.53 16.18 -4.80
CA CYS A 47 -19.81 16.88 -4.82
C CYS A 47 -19.92 17.87 -5.99
N LEU A 48 -18.81 18.54 -6.33
CA LEU A 48 -18.72 19.43 -7.50
C LEU A 48 -18.49 18.68 -8.83
N ARG A 49 -18.44 17.34 -8.81
CA ARG A 49 -18.17 16.46 -9.98
C ARG A 49 -16.88 16.76 -10.74
N LEU A 50 -15.90 17.40 -10.09
CA LEU A 50 -14.63 17.75 -10.71
C LEU A 50 -13.68 16.53 -10.80
N SER A 51 -13.74 15.63 -9.81
CA SER A 51 -12.95 14.39 -9.78
C SER A 51 -13.55 13.38 -8.77
N HIS A 52 -13.05 12.16 -8.76
CA HIS A 52 -13.38 11.18 -7.72
C HIS A 52 -12.66 11.55 -6.41
N HIS A 53 -13.35 11.55 -5.28
CA HIS A 53 -12.74 12.01 -4.01
C HIS A 53 -11.48 11.21 -3.65
N LEU A 54 -11.48 9.89 -3.88
CA LEU A 54 -10.31 9.03 -3.64
C LEU A 54 -9.10 9.40 -4.50
N ARG A 55 -9.31 9.88 -5.74
CA ARG A 55 -8.18 10.34 -6.57
C ARG A 55 -7.55 11.57 -5.97
N VAL A 56 -8.36 12.51 -5.51
CA VAL A 56 -7.87 13.74 -4.87
C VAL A 56 -7.20 13.42 -3.55
N LEU A 57 -7.81 12.56 -2.74
CA LEU A 57 -7.25 12.13 -1.46
C LEU A 57 -5.92 11.40 -1.66
N ASN A 58 -5.85 10.46 -2.60
CA ASN A 58 -4.60 9.77 -2.94
C ASN A 58 -3.56 10.73 -3.54
N TYR A 59 -3.98 11.72 -4.32
CA TYR A 59 -3.09 12.76 -4.84
C TYR A 59 -2.49 13.62 -3.72
N VAL A 60 -3.32 14.05 -2.76
CA VAL A 60 -2.88 14.83 -1.58
C VAL A 60 -1.92 14.02 -0.71
N ILE A 61 -2.19 12.72 -0.53
CA ILE A 61 -1.37 11.83 0.28
C ILE A 61 -0.06 11.44 -0.45
N GLY A 62 -0.10 11.23 -1.77
CA GLY A 62 0.94 10.51 -2.50
C GLY A 62 1.81 11.32 -3.46
N THR A 63 1.34 12.44 -4.02
CA THR A 63 2.02 13.04 -5.20
C THR A 63 3.39 13.64 -4.87
N PHE A 64 3.58 14.16 -3.66
CA PHE A 64 4.87 14.70 -3.22
C PHE A 64 5.69 13.70 -2.40
N ASP A 65 5.20 12.47 -2.25
CA ASP A 65 5.82 11.45 -1.39
C ASP A 65 6.26 10.20 -2.17
N LYS A 66 5.96 10.09 -3.47
CA LYS A 66 6.46 9.00 -4.31
C LYS A 66 7.95 9.18 -4.60
N LEU A 67 8.73 8.17 -4.25
CA LEU A 67 10.17 8.15 -4.45
C LEU A 67 10.53 7.42 -5.74
N GLU A 68 11.47 7.98 -6.49
CA GLU A 68 12.20 7.24 -7.52
C GLU A 68 13.07 6.15 -6.88
N PRO A 69 13.32 5.03 -7.58
CA PRO A 69 14.16 3.96 -7.04
C PRO A 69 15.60 4.47 -6.89
N SER A 70 16.01 4.68 -5.65
CA SER A 70 17.36 5.16 -5.30
C SER A 70 18.10 4.10 -4.50
N SER A 71 19.12 3.51 -5.13
CA SER A 71 19.96 2.48 -4.52
C SER A 71 20.98 3.11 -3.56
N SER A 72 21.28 2.39 -2.49
CA SER A 72 22.37 2.71 -1.55
C SER A 72 23.47 1.64 -1.63
N GLU A 73 24.56 1.85 -0.89
CA GLU A 73 25.61 0.84 -0.73
C GLU A 73 25.09 -0.50 -0.16
N HIS A 74 24.03 -0.43 0.65
CA HIS A 74 23.48 -1.59 1.36
C HIS A 74 22.29 -2.24 0.66
N THR A 75 21.57 -1.49 -0.17
CA THR A 75 20.33 -1.95 -0.81
C THR A 75 20.21 -1.42 -2.22
N LYS A 76 20.15 -2.34 -3.19
CA LYS A 76 19.80 -2.02 -4.57
C LYS A 76 18.29 -2.01 -4.74
N ILE A 77 17.75 -0.92 -5.27
CA ILE A 77 16.31 -0.75 -5.48
C ILE A 77 16.04 -0.66 -6.98
N THR A 78 15.11 -1.47 -7.48
CA THR A 78 14.73 -1.49 -8.90
C THR A 78 13.22 -1.61 -9.05
N ASP A 79 12.68 -0.94 -10.07
CA ASP A 79 11.29 -1.13 -10.49
C ASP A 79 11.26 -2.18 -11.60
N ALA A 80 10.27 -3.07 -11.57
CA ALA A 80 10.09 -4.15 -12.53
C ALA A 80 8.60 -4.40 -12.82
N LEU A 81 8.34 -5.18 -13.87
CA LEU A 81 7.01 -5.67 -14.21
C LEU A 81 6.95 -7.18 -14.01
N PHE A 82 6.11 -7.64 -13.10
CA PHE A 82 5.84 -9.05 -12.84
C PHE A 82 4.45 -9.38 -13.37
N ASP A 83 4.39 -10.07 -14.51
CA ASP A 83 3.13 -10.39 -15.21
C ASP A 83 2.19 -9.19 -15.40
N GLY A 84 2.77 -8.08 -15.87
CA GLY A 84 2.05 -6.82 -16.12
C GLY A 84 1.72 -6.00 -14.86
N VAL A 85 2.14 -6.44 -13.67
CA VAL A 85 1.97 -5.71 -12.40
C VAL A 85 3.28 -5.01 -12.05
N GLU A 86 3.22 -3.72 -11.76
CA GLU A 86 4.39 -2.97 -11.30
C GLU A 86 4.81 -3.46 -9.90
N VAL A 87 6.11 -3.67 -9.73
CA VAL A 87 6.70 -4.03 -8.44
C VAL A 87 7.97 -3.22 -8.22
N ARG A 88 8.28 -2.96 -6.95
CA ARG A 88 9.58 -2.45 -6.53
C ARG A 88 10.32 -3.51 -5.75
N VAL A 89 11.50 -3.86 -6.23
CA VAL A 89 12.37 -4.88 -5.65
C VAL A 89 13.52 -4.22 -4.90
N PHE A 90 13.68 -4.62 -3.63
CA PHE A 90 14.78 -4.20 -2.76
C PHE A 90 15.69 -5.41 -2.56
N GLU A 91 16.90 -5.33 -3.09
CA GLU A 91 17.91 -6.38 -3.00
C GLU A 91 18.98 -5.94 -1.99
N PRO A 92 19.11 -6.59 -0.83
CA PRO A 92 20.17 -6.27 0.12
C PRO A 92 21.52 -6.74 -0.44
N SER A 93 22.58 -6.04 -0.03
CA SER A 93 23.96 -6.41 -0.36
C SER A 93 24.28 -7.82 0.14
N PRO A 94 24.99 -8.64 -0.65
CA PRO A 94 25.28 -10.02 -0.28
C PRO A 94 26.14 -10.08 0.99
N LYS A 95 25.77 -10.96 1.92
CA LYS A 95 26.65 -11.36 3.03
C LYS A 95 27.63 -12.41 2.53
N GLN A 96 28.89 -12.33 2.95
CA GLN A 96 29.99 -13.16 2.43
C GLN A 96 29.73 -14.68 2.50
N ASP A 97 28.87 -15.14 3.43
CA ASP A 97 28.59 -16.56 3.67
C ASP A 97 27.21 -17.06 3.18
N GLU A 98 26.35 -16.20 2.59
CA GLU A 98 24.98 -16.59 2.21
C GLU A 98 24.77 -16.47 0.69
N THR A 99 24.83 -17.60 -0.03
CA THR A 99 24.66 -17.65 -1.50
C THR A 99 23.21 -17.46 -1.94
N LEU A 100 22.25 -17.87 -1.10
CA LEU A 100 20.81 -17.70 -1.33
C LEU A 100 20.15 -16.89 -0.22
N LYS A 101 19.41 -15.85 -0.61
CA LYS A 101 18.74 -14.89 0.26
C LYS A 101 17.33 -15.37 0.65
N ARG A 102 16.84 -14.86 1.79
CA ARG A 102 15.41 -14.91 2.15
C ARG A 102 14.64 -13.93 1.25
N SER A 103 13.32 -14.05 1.18
CA SER A 103 12.51 -13.00 0.58
C SER A 103 11.19 -12.74 1.28
N VAL A 104 10.68 -11.52 1.12
CA VAL A 104 9.33 -11.13 1.55
C VAL A 104 8.59 -10.47 0.39
N VAL A 105 7.45 -11.02 0.01
CA VAL A 105 6.48 -10.30 -0.83
C VAL A 105 5.67 -9.40 0.07
N TYR A 106 5.72 -8.09 -0.15
CA TYR A 106 5.05 -7.09 0.66
C TYR A 106 3.91 -6.42 -0.12
N ILE A 107 2.75 -6.31 0.52
CA ILE A 107 1.56 -5.68 -0.04
C ILE A 107 1.16 -4.51 0.86
N HIS A 108 1.21 -3.30 0.30
CA HIS A 108 0.92 -2.08 1.05
C HIS A 108 -0.57 -1.95 1.40
N GLY A 109 -0.86 -1.29 2.52
CA GLY A 109 -2.19 -0.88 2.95
C GLY A 109 -2.77 0.30 2.17
N GLY A 110 -3.82 0.94 2.72
CA GLY A 110 -4.49 2.08 2.09
C GLY A 110 -5.93 1.80 1.62
N GLY A 111 -6.61 0.81 2.20
CA GLY A 111 -8.04 0.56 1.93
C GLY A 111 -8.34 0.22 0.47
N TRP A 112 -7.36 -0.33 -0.27
CA TRP A 112 -7.42 -0.57 -1.72
C TRP A 112 -7.66 0.67 -2.59
N ALA A 113 -7.49 1.87 -2.02
CA ALA A 113 -7.81 3.14 -2.66
C ALA A 113 -6.67 4.18 -2.55
N LEU A 114 -5.78 4.01 -1.58
CA LEU A 114 -4.77 5.00 -1.21
C LEU A 114 -3.37 4.39 -1.19
N ALA A 115 -2.39 5.28 -1.20
CA ALA A 115 -0.96 5.00 -1.16
C ALA A 115 -0.42 4.29 -2.41
N SER A 116 0.83 3.87 -2.33
CA SER A 116 1.60 3.23 -3.40
C SER A 116 2.81 2.54 -2.77
N ALA A 117 3.30 1.47 -3.40
CA ALA A 117 4.58 0.85 -3.10
C ALA A 117 5.75 1.85 -3.21
N ARG A 118 5.58 2.95 -3.97
CA ARG A 118 6.58 4.02 -4.14
C ARG A 118 6.49 5.13 -3.10
N THR A 119 5.43 5.21 -2.30
CA THR A 119 5.28 6.23 -1.23
C THR A 119 6.44 6.11 -0.23
N SER A 120 6.98 7.24 0.24
CA SER A 120 8.18 7.30 1.10
C SER A 120 8.06 6.41 2.33
N PHE A 121 6.88 6.40 2.96
CA PHE A 121 6.60 5.51 4.08
C PHE A 121 6.84 4.02 3.74
N TYR A 122 6.19 3.51 2.69
CA TYR A 122 6.31 2.10 2.29
C TYR A 122 7.68 1.78 1.68
N ASN A 123 8.28 2.71 0.94
CA ASN A 123 9.61 2.56 0.40
C ASN A 123 10.66 2.43 1.52
N ASN A 124 10.60 3.29 2.54
CA ASN A 124 11.52 3.25 3.67
C ASN A 124 11.28 2.01 4.53
N LEU A 125 10.03 1.62 4.75
CA LEU A 125 9.71 0.37 5.45
C LEU A 125 10.31 -0.83 4.72
N CYS A 126 10.13 -0.94 3.40
CA CYS A 126 10.69 -2.03 2.61
C CYS A 126 12.22 -2.03 2.59
N ARG A 127 12.86 -0.85 2.53
CA ARG A 127 14.31 -0.73 2.65
C ARG A 127 14.81 -1.24 4.01
N ILE A 128 14.20 -0.77 5.10
CA ILE A 128 14.56 -1.19 6.47
C ILE A 128 14.37 -2.71 6.62
N MET A 129 13.27 -3.27 6.09
CA MET A 129 13.03 -4.72 6.09
C MET A 129 14.11 -5.48 5.30
N ALA A 130 14.49 -5.00 4.11
CA ALA A 130 15.51 -5.64 3.28
C ALA A 130 16.86 -5.73 4.01
N GLU A 131 17.28 -4.62 4.61
CA GLU A 131 18.55 -4.49 5.34
C GLU A 131 18.54 -5.30 6.64
N SER A 132 17.48 -5.17 7.44
CA SER A 132 17.39 -5.82 8.75
C SER A 132 17.27 -7.33 8.65
N LEU A 133 16.53 -7.84 7.65
CA LEU A 133 16.30 -9.27 7.46
C LEU A 133 17.32 -9.94 6.54
N ASN A 134 18.19 -9.15 5.87
CA ASN A 134 18.99 -9.61 4.75
C ASN A 134 18.12 -10.40 3.74
N ALA A 135 16.99 -9.82 3.34
CA ALA A 135 15.99 -10.45 2.50
C ALA A 135 15.67 -9.60 1.27
N VAL A 136 15.43 -10.24 0.14
CA VAL A 136 14.86 -9.57 -1.05
C VAL A 136 13.41 -9.20 -0.74
N ILE A 137 13.06 -7.92 -0.84
CA ILE A 137 11.69 -7.45 -0.64
C ILE A 137 11.08 -7.12 -1.98
N VAL A 138 9.91 -7.70 -2.28
CA VAL A 138 9.13 -7.40 -3.48
C VAL A 138 7.87 -6.66 -3.04
N SER A 139 7.86 -5.33 -3.20
CA SER A 139 6.71 -4.48 -2.88
C SER A 139 5.81 -4.36 -4.11
N ILE A 140 4.56 -4.80 -4.01
CA ILE A 140 3.61 -4.86 -5.14
C ILE A 140 2.82 -3.55 -5.25
N GLU A 141 2.84 -2.93 -6.44
CA GLU A 141 1.96 -1.81 -6.81
C GLU A 141 0.70 -2.37 -7.49
N TYR A 142 -0.31 -2.71 -6.69
CA TYR A 142 -1.59 -3.19 -7.21
C TYR A 142 -2.51 -2.02 -7.58
N ARG A 143 -3.42 -2.22 -8.54
CA ARG A 143 -4.34 -1.16 -8.99
C ARG A 143 -5.30 -0.74 -7.87
N LEU A 144 -5.75 0.51 -7.84
CA LEU A 144 -6.58 1.06 -6.76
C LEU A 144 -8.00 1.42 -7.23
N VAL A 145 -8.90 1.60 -6.27
CA VAL A 145 -10.19 2.26 -6.49
C VAL A 145 -9.92 3.76 -6.75
N PRO A 146 -10.60 4.41 -7.70
CA PRO A 146 -11.78 3.95 -8.46
C PRO A 146 -11.49 3.23 -9.78
N GLU A 147 -10.24 3.09 -10.20
CA GLU A 147 -9.88 2.51 -11.50
C GLU A 147 -10.28 1.04 -11.61
N VAL A 148 -10.11 0.30 -10.52
CA VAL A 148 -10.57 -1.09 -10.41
C VAL A 148 -11.31 -1.32 -9.10
N HIS A 149 -12.21 -2.29 -9.11
CA HIS A 149 -12.96 -2.71 -7.93
C HIS A 149 -12.51 -4.12 -7.54
N PHE A 150 -12.67 -4.45 -6.26
CA PHE A 150 -12.42 -5.80 -5.79
C PHE A 150 -13.22 -6.80 -6.65
N PRO A 151 -12.65 -7.94 -7.10
CA PRO A 151 -11.39 -8.57 -6.66
C PRO A 151 -10.13 -8.25 -7.48
N GLU A 152 -10.11 -7.22 -8.33
CA GLU A 152 -8.97 -6.96 -9.23
C GLU A 152 -7.64 -6.75 -8.51
N GLN A 153 -7.66 -6.08 -7.34
CA GLN A 153 -6.47 -5.89 -6.50
C GLN A 153 -5.89 -7.22 -6.00
N PHE A 154 -6.78 -8.15 -5.64
CA PHE A 154 -6.38 -9.51 -5.26
C PHE A 154 -5.75 -10.24 -6.45
N TYR A 155 -6.30 -10.11 -7.65
CA TYR A 155 -5.71 -10.74 -8.83
C TYR A 155 -4.34 -10.14 -9.19
N ASP A 156 -4.15 -8.84 -9.08
CA ASP A 156 -2.84 -8.21 -9.31
C ASP A 156 -1.79 -8.75 -8.34
N THR A 157 -2.10 -8.76 -7.04
CA THR A 157 -1.20 -9.28 -6.00
C THR A 157 -0.92 -10.76 -6.17
N LEU A 158 -1.92 -11.57 -6.55
CA LEU A 158 -1.74 -13.00 -6.82
C LEU A 158 -0.87 -13.24 -8.06
N ARG A 159 -1.09 -12.51 -9.17
CA ARG A 159 -0.31 -12.63 -10.41
C ARG A 159 1.16 -12.27 -10.15
N ALA A 160 1.41 -11.11 -9.54
CA ALA A 160 2.76 -10.67 -9.20
C ALA A 160 3.49 -11.67 -8.28
N THR A 161 2.79 -12.20 -7.27
CA THR A 161 3.34 -13.21 -6.36
C THR A 161 3.68 -14.51 -7.10
N LYS A 162 2.75 -15.03 -7.92
CA LYS A 162 3.00 -16.25 -8.70
C LYS A 162 4.15 -16.10 -9.68
N TYR A 163 4.25 -14.95 -10.34
CA TYR A 163 5.36 -14.63 -11.22
C TYR A 163 6.69 -14.62 -10.46
N PHE A 164 6.74 -13.98 -9.29
CA PHE A 164 7.95 -13.97 -8.45
C PHE A 164 8.38 -15.37 -7.99
N LEU A 165 7.43 -16.28 -7.74
CA LEU A 165 7.70 -17.65 -7.29
C LEU A 165 8.20 -18.58 -8.40
N GLN A 166 8.28 -18.13 -9.66
CA GLN A 166 8.84 -18.93 -10.75
C GLN A 166 10.34 -19.17 -10.53
N SER A 167 10.82 -20.37 -10.86
CA SER A 167 12.19 -20.82 -10.53
C SER A 167 13.29 -19.94 -11.14
N ASP A 168 13.07 -19.43 -12.35
CA ASP A 168 13.98 -18.52 -13.05
C ASP A 168 14.01 -17.14 -12.40
N ILE A 169 12.86 -16.64 -11.92
CA ILE A 169 12.79 -15.37 -11.19
C ILE A 169 13.45 -15.49 -9.81
N LEU A 170 13.22 -16.59 -9.09
CA LEU A 170 13.90 -16.85 -7.82
C LEU A 170 15.42 -16.96 -8.02
N ALA A 171 15.88 -17.64 -9.07
CA ALA A 171 17.30 -17.72 -9.40
C ALA A 171 17.91 -16.35 -9.74
N LYS A 172 17.18 -15.51 -10.49
CA LYS A 172 17.60 -14.14 -10.85
C LYS A 172 17.91 -13.28 -9.63
N TYR A 173 17.12 -13.42 -8.56
CA TYR A 173 17.31 -12.67 -7.31
C TYR A 173 18.08 -13.45 -6.24
N SER A 174 18.62 -14.62 -6.58
CA SER A 174 19.28 -15.57 -5.66
C SER A 174 18.44 -15.87 -4.42
N VAL A 175 17.13 -16.09 -4.57
CA VAL A 175 16.21 -16.36 -3.46
C VAL A 175 16.08 -17.85 -3.22
N ASN A 176 16.13 -18.26 -1.95
CA ASN A 176 15.86 -19.63 -1.55
C ASN A 176 14.34 -19.90 -1.56
N PRO A 177 13.83 -20.84 -2.39
CA PRO A 177 12.39 -21.14 -2.48
C PRO A 177 11.76 -21.58 -1.15
N SER A 178 12.54 -22.17 -0.25
CA SER A 178 12.08 -22.61 1.08
C SER A 178 12.04 -21.49 2.11
N ARG A 179 12.37 -20.24 1.74
CA ARG A 179 12.53 -19.11 2.67
C ARG A 179 11.84 -17.84 2.17
N ILE A 180 10.60 -18.02 1.71
CA ILE A 180 9.76 -16.95 1.17
C ILE A 180 8.61 -16.69 2.14
N ALA A 181 8.45 -15.44 2.54
CA ALA A 181 7.30 -14.97 3.30
C ALA A 181 6.43 -14.03 2.45
N ILE A 182 5.17 -13.89 2.84
CA ILE A 182 4.26 -12.85 2.34
C ILE A 182 3.77 -12.03 3.53
N SER A 183 3.69 -10.72 3.37
CA SER A 183 3.34 -9.77 4.42
C SER A 183 2.59 -8.57 3.85
N GLY A 184 1.90 -7.84 4.72
CA GLY A 184 1.22 -6.59 4.39
C GLY A 184 0.56 -5.98 5.61
N ASP A 185 0.20 -4.69 5.53
CA ASP A 185 -0.46 -3.96 6.60
C ASP A 185 -1.91 -3.60 6.22
N SER A 186 -2.81 -3.58 7.21
CA SER A 186 -4.21 -3.17 7.00
C SER A 186 -4.87 -3.90 5.80
N ALA A 187 -5.34 -3.17 4.80
CA ALA A 187 -5.90 -3.70 3.56
C ALA A 187 -4.92 -4.58 2.75
N GLY A 188 -3.62 -4.29 2.81
CA GLY A 188 -2.57 -5.11 2.21
C GLY A 188 -2.32 -6.40 2.98
N GLY A 189 -2.48 -6.38 4.32
CA GLY A 189 -2.45 -7.59 5.16
C GLY A 189 -3.61 -8.54 4.86
N ASN A 190 -4.80 -7.98 4.59
CA ASN A 190 -5.95 -8.73 4.09
C ASN A 190 -5.64 -9.45 2.75
N LEU A 191 -5.05 -8.73 1.78
CA LEU A 191 -4.62 -9.31 0.50
C LEU A 191 -3.50 -10.34 0.68
N ALA A 192 -2.53 -10.11 1.56
CA ALA A 192 -1.44 -11.03 1.86
C ALA A 192 -1.96 -12.37 2.40
N ALA A 193 -2.90 -12.31 3.36
CA ALA A 193 -3.56 -13.50 3.88
C ALA A 193 -4.33 -14.24 2.78
N ALA A 194 -5.06 -13.51 1.93
CA ALA A 194 -5.80 -14.08 0.81
C ALA A 194 -4.88 -14.83 -0.19
N VAL A 195 -3.79 -14.18 -0.60
CA VAL A 195 -2.81 -14.77 -1.52
C VAL A 195 -2.18 -16.00 -0.89
N PHE A 196 -1.81 -15.94 0.40
CA PHE A 196 -1.28 -17.09 1.13
C PHE A 196 -2.23 -18.30 1.08
N PHE A 197 -3.52 -18.11 1.42
CA PHE A 197 -4.50 -19.20 1.38
C PHE A 197 -4.72 -19.75 -0.03
N CYS A 198 -4.75 -18.88 -1.04
CA CYS A 198 -4.87 -19.30 -2.45
C CYS A 198 -3.63 -20.10 -2.90
N SER A 199 -2.42 -19.73 -2.47
CA SER A 199 -1.19 -20.46 -2.79
C SER A 199 -1.08 -21.83 -2.09
N LEU A 200 -1.64 -21.98 -0.89
CA LEU A 200 -1.71 -23.28 -0.19
C LEU A 200 -2.73 -24.24 -0.81
N SER A 201 -3.68 -23.73 -1.59
CA SER A 201 -4.77 -24.53 -2.12
C SER A 201 -4.59 -24.77 -3.61
N ASP A 202 -4.29 -26.01 -3.96
CA ASP A 202 -3.92 -26.50 -5.29
C ASP A 202 -5.01 -26.35 -6.39
N GLN A 203 -6.08 -25.58 -6.15
CA GLN A 203 -7.18 -25.40 -7.10
C GLN A 203 -7.76 -23.99 -7.14
N SER A 204 -8.07 -23.54 -8.36
CA SER A 204 -8.81 -22.31 -8.67
C SER A 204 -10.12 -22.14 -7.89
N ARG A 205 -10.83 -23.24 -7.59
CA ARG A 205 -12.06 -23.24 -6.76
C ARG A 205 -11.84 -22.74 -5.34
N SER A 206 -10.64 -22.93 -4.79
CA SER A 206 -10.30 -22.48 -3.45
C SER A 206 -10.06 -20.96 -3.41
N CYS A 207 -9.46 -20.39 -4.45
CA CYS A 207 -9.28 -18.94 -4.54
C CYS A 207 -10.64 -18.20 -4.62
N THR A 208 -11.65 -18.77 -5.28
CA THR A 208 -13.04 -18.24 -5.22
C THR A 208 -13.61 -18.26 -3.81
N ARG A 209 -13.29 -19.29 -3.01
CA ARG A 209 -13.72 -19.39 -1.61
C ARG A 209 -12.98 -18.39 -0.70
N VAL A 210 -11.70 -18.18 -0.95
CA VAL A 210 -10.91 -17.14 -0.27
C VAL A 210 -11.48 -15.76 -0.55
N ILE A 211 -11.76 -15.43 -1.82
CA ILE A 211 -12.39 -14.16 -2.22
C ILE A 211 -13.72 -13.96 -1.50
N ARG A 212 -14.57 -14.99 -1.41
CA ARG A 212 -15.84 -14.91 -0.68
C ARG A 212 -15.63 -14.61 0.80
N ASN A 213 -14.69 -15.28 1.45
CA ASN A 213 -14.39 -15.09 2.88
C ASN A 213 -13.76 -13.72 3.20
N LEU A 214 -13.21 -12.99 2.21
CA LEU A 214 -12.71 -11.63 2.42
C LEU A 214 -13.83 -10.58 2.39
N LEU A 215 -14.92 -10.87 1.66
CA LEU A 215 -16.07 -9.97 1.51
C LEU A 215 -17.15 -10.20 2.55
N GLU A 216 -17.34 -11.45 2.97
CA GLU A 216 -18.39 -11.81 3.92
C GLU A 216 -17.78 -12.06 5.31
N PRO A 217 -18.33 -11.45 6.39
CA PRO A 217 -17.92 -11.79 7.74
C PRO A 217 -18.21 -13.28 7.98
N VAL A 218 -17.22 -13.99 8.54
CA VAL A 218 -17.39 -15.35 9.02
C VAL A 218 -18.50 -15.32 10.07
N LYS A 219 -19.66 -15.93 9.76
CA LYS A 219 -20.76 -16.09 10.72
C LYS A 219 -20.35 -17.01 11.86
#